data_AF-A0A967TZQ9-F1
#
_entry.id   AF-A0A967TZQ9-F1
#
_cell.length_a   1.000
_cell.length_b   1.000
_cell.length_c   1.000
_cell.angle_alpha   90.00
_cell.angle_beta   90.00
_cell.angle_gamma   90.00
#
_symmetry.space_group_name_H-M   'P 1'
#
loop_
_entity.id
_entity.type
_entity.pdbx_description
1 polymer ?
#
loop_
_entity_poly.entity_id
_entity_poly.type
_entity_poly.pdbx_seq_one_letter_code
_entity_poly.pdbx_strand_id
1 'polypeptide(L)' 'REDLYYRLNVFPIDMPPLRERVEDIPLLIKELVTRLEHQKRGSVRLTQSAIMALCQYHWPGNVRELANLVERLVIMYP' A
#
# COMPACT_ATOMS: atom_id res chain seq x y z
N ARG A 1 27.22 22.18 -4.28
CA ARG A 1 26.13 21.18 -4.40
C ARG A 1 26.43 19.89 -3.62
N GLU A 2 27.70 19.57 -3.33
CA GLU A 2 28.07 18.42 -2.48
C GLU A 2 27.74 18.63 -0.99
N ASP A 3 27.94 19.82 -0.44
CA ASP A 3 27.76 20.10 1.00
C ASP A 3 26.31 19.86 1.50
N LEU A 4 25.32 19.99 0.62
CA LEU A 4 23.92 19.69 0.94
C LEU A 4 23.64 18.17 1.01
N TYR A 5 24.27 17.38 0.13
CA TYR A 5 24.13 15.93 0.13
C TYR A 5 24.72 15.33 1.43
N TYR A 6 25.88 15.82 1.87
CA TYR A 6 26.50 15.38 3.13
C TYR A 6 25.68 15.75 4.37
N ARG A 7 24.92 16.86 4.34
CA ARG A 7 24.01 17.25 5.44
C ARG A 7 22.69 16.49 5.45
N LEU A 8 22.20 16.06 4.28
CA LEU A 8 20.94 15.33 4.16
C LEU A 8 21.12 13.81 4.30
N ASN A 9 22.30 13.28 3.96
CA ASN A 9 22.59 11.85 3.99
C ASN A 9 23.36 11.41 5.25
N VAL A 10 23.14 12.09 6.38
CA VAL A 10 23.77 11.72 7.67
C VAL A 10 23.25 10.37 8.17
N PHE A 11 22.01 10.01 7.81
CA PHE A 11 21.42 8.70 8.11
C PHE A 11 20.45 8.31 6.98
N PRO A 12 20.89 7.57 5.95
CA PRO A 12 20.02 7.11 4.89
C PRO A 12 18.94 6.17 5.45
N ILE A 13 17.68 6.43 5.06
CA ILE A 13 16.56 5.52 5.33
C ILE A 13 16.22 4.86 3.99
N ASP A 14 16.60 3.60 3.84
CA ASP A 14 16.20 2.82 2.68
C ASP A 14 14.74 2.42 2.83
N MET A 15 13.93 2.79 1.83
CA MET A 15 12.53 2.41 1.77
C MET A 15 12.38 1.24 0.78
N PRO A 16 12.31 -0.01 1.28
CA PRO A 16 12.16 -1.16 0.41
C PRO A 16 10.82 -1.10 -0.35
N PRO A 17 10.80 -1.56 -1.60
CA PRO A 17 9.58 -1.68 -2.38
C PRO A 17 8.64 -2.72 -1.77
N LEU A 18 7.35 -2.62 -2.09
CA LEU A 18 6.31 -3.47 -1.52
C LEU A 18 6.50 -4.95 -1.88
N ARG A 19 7.14 -5.27 -3.02
CA ARG A 19 7.50 -6.64 -3.40
C ARG A 19 8.50 -7.32 -2.47
N GLU A 20 9.28 -6.54 -1.71
CA GLU A 20 10.23 -7.03 -0.70
C GLU A 20 9.59 -7.09 0.70
N ARG A 21 8.33 -6.64 0.82
CA ARG A 21 7.55 -6.57 2.07
C ARG A 21 6.10 -7.02 1.86
N VAL A 22 5.93 -8.16 1.20
CA VAL A 22 4.60 -8.67 0.83
C VAL A 22 3.77 -9.05 2.06
N GLU A 23 4.41 -9.32 3.18
CA GLU A 23 3.80 -9.63 4.47
C GLU A 23 3.02 -8.44 5.06
N ASP A 24 3.36 -7.22 4.63
CA ASP A 24 2.67 -6.00 5.07
C ASP A 24 1.37 -5.74 4.29
N ILE A 25 1.18 -6.38 3.13
CA ILE A 25 0.02 -6.16 2.26
C ILE A 25 -1.32 -6.37 3.00
N PRO A 26 -1.54 -7.44 3.78
CA PRO A 26 -2.79 -7.62 4.51
C PRO A 26 -3.07 -6.49 5.51
N LEU A 27 -2.03 -5.99 6.20
CA LEU A 27 -2.16 -4.89 7.16
C LEU A 27 -2.46 -3.56 6.44
N LEU A 28 -1.76 -3.30 5.33
CA LEU A 28 -1.97 -2.11 4.52
C LEU A 28 -3.39 -2.07 3.95
N ILE A 29 -3.89 -3.19 3.43
CA ILE A 29 -5.26 -3.30 2.92
C ILE A 29 -6.26 -2.96 4.03
N LYS A 30 -6.09 -3.53 5.23
CA LYS A 30 -6.98 -3.25 6.37
C LYS A 30 -7.01 -1.75 6.68
N GLU A 31 -5.84 -1.12 6.80
CA GLU A 31 -5.74 0.31 7.09
C GLU A 31 -6.36 1.17 5.98
N LEU A 32 -6.13 0.82 4.71
CA LEU A 32 -6.71 1.53 3.57
C LEU A 32 -8.24 1.45 3.56
N VAL A 33 -8.81 0.27 3.82
CA VAL A 33 -10.26 0.09 3.93
C VAL A 33 -10.81 0.90 5.11
N THR A 34 -10.20 0.79 6.30
CA THR A 34 -10.60 1.56 7.48
C THR A 34 -10.58 3.08 7.22
N ARG A 35 -9.54 3.58 6.53
CA ARG A 35 -9.48 4.99 6.12
C ARG A 35 -10.65 5.38 5.20
N LEU A 36 -11.02 4.54 4.24
CA LEU A 36 -12.14 4.81 3.33
C LEU A 36 -13.50 4.78 4.04
N GLU A 37 -13.66 3.87 5.00
CA GLU A 37 -14.84 3.82 5.88
C GLU A 37 -14.98 5.11 6.70
N HIS A 38 -13.88 5.58 7.32
CA HIS A 38 -13.86 6.86 8.05
C HIS A 38 -14.19 8.06 7.16
N GLN A 39 -13.82 8.00 5.87
CA GLN A 39 -14.17 9.01 4.88
C GLN A 39 -15.59 8.86 4.32
N LYS A 40 -16.38 7.88 4.79
CA LYS A 40 -17.72 7.55 4.29
C LYS A 40 -17.74 7.25 2.77
N ARG A 41 -16.64 6.72 2.23
CA ARG A 41 -16.49 6.36 0.82
C ARG A 41 -16.92 4.92 0.51
N GLY A 42 -17.23 4.13 1.53
CA GLY A 42 -17.65 2.73 1.43
C GLY A 42 -16.67 1.79 2.12
N SER A 43 -16.94 0.49 2.03
CA SER A 43 -16.12 -0.58 2.59
C SER A 43 -15.99 -1.70 1.55
N VAL A 44 -14.94 -2.51 1.67
CA VAL A 44 -14.81 -3.74 0.88
C VAL A 44 -14.20 -4.82 1.75
N ARG A 45 -14.72 -6.04 1.61
CA ARG A 45 -14.15 -7.23 2.26
C ARG A 45 -13.51 -8.12 1.22
N LEU A 46 -12.23 -8.40 1.41
CA LEU A 46 -11.47 -9.31 0.57
C LEU A 46 -11.45 -10.69 1.21
N THR A 47 -11.63 -11.72 0.38
CA THR A 47 -11.43 -13.11 0.82
C THR A 47 -9.96 -13.38 1.05
N GLN A 48 -9.65 -14.40 1.87
CA GLN A 48 -8.27 -14.80 2.10
C GLN A 48 -7.54 -15.15 0.79
N SER A 49 -8.22 -15.81 -0.15
CA SER A 49 -7.66 -16.13 -1.47
C SER A 49 -7.33 -14.87 -2.28
N ALA A 50 -8.16 -13.82 -2.21
CA ALA A 50 -7.88 -12.55 -2.86
C ALA A 50 -6.65 -11.88 -2.25
N ILE A 51 -6.53 -11.86 -0.92
CA ILE A 51 -5.35 -11.31 -0.23
C ILE A 51 -4.09 -12.08 -0.66
N MET A 52 -4.14 -13.42 -0.70
CA MET A 52 -3.01 -14.24 -1.16
C MET A 52 -2.62 -13.95 -2.61
N ALA A 53 -3.58 -13.69 -3.49
CA ALA A 53 -3.30 -13.31 -4.87
C ALA A 53 -2.63 -11.92 -4.95
N LEU A 54 -3.06 -10.98 -4.12
CA LEU A 54 -2.46 -9.65 -4.01
C LEU A 54 -1.02 -9.71 -3.48
N CYS A 55 -0.70 -10.66 -2.60
CA CYS A 55 0.68 -10.87 -2.14
C CYS A 55 1.64 -11.42 -3.20
N GLN A 56 1.12 -12.06 -4.26
CA GLN A 56 1.94 -12.60 -5.36
C GLN A 56 2.23 -11.57 -6.45
N TYR A 57 1.54 -10.43 -6.44
CA TYR A 57 1.74 -9.37 -7.43
C TYR A 57 2.95 -8.50 -7.07
N HIS A 58 3.67 -8.00 -8.09
CA HIS A 58 4.94 -7.29 -7.92
C HIS A 58 4.81 -5.83 -7.48
N TRP A 59 3.62 -5.23 -7.54
CA TRP A 59 3.36 -3.84 -7.12
C TRP A 59 4.37 -2.81 -7.66
N PRO A 60 4.52 -2.63 -8.99
CA PRO A 60 5.42 -1.62 -9.56
C PRO A 60 5.11 -0.20 -9.06
N GLY A 61 3.86 0.10 -8.70
CA GLY A 61 3.46 1.36 -8.07
C GLY A 61 3.44 1.34 -6.54
N ASN A 62 3.94 0.29 -5.90
CA ASN A 62 4.00 0.10 -4.44
C ASN A 62 2.65 0.37 -3.76
N VAL A 63 2.69 0.99 -2.57
CA VAL A 63 1.51 1.34 -1.75
C VAL A 63 0.50 2.21 -2.50
N ARG A 64 0.95 3.05 -3.44
CA ARG A 64 0.06 3.91 -4.22
C ARG A 64 -0.82 3.11 -5.18
N GLU A 65 -0.26 2.10 -5.83
CA GLU A 65 -1.04 1.19 -6.69
C GLU A 65 -2.01 0.35 -5.87
N LEU A 66 -1.58 -0.15 -4.71
CA LEU A 66 -2.44 -0.88 -3.77
C LEU A 66 -3.62 -0.02 -3.30
N ALA A 67 -3.37 1.23 -2.90
CA ALA A 67 -4.42 2.17 -2.50
C ALA A 67 -5.43 2.41 -3.63
N ASN A 68 -4.96 2.67 -4.85
CA ASN A 68 -5.84 2.88 -6.00
C ASN A 68 -6.70 1.64 -6.31
N LEU A 69 -6.14 0.43 -6.16
CA LEU A 69 -6.91 -0.80 -6.31
C LEU A 69 -8.02 -0.90 -5.26
N VAL A 70 -7.70 -0.70 -3.98
CA VAL A 70 -8.67 -0.76 -2.88
C VAL A 70 -9.78 0.27 -3.07
N GLU A 71 -9.44 1.51 -3.44
CA GLU A 71 -10.45 2.54 -3.76
C GLU A 71 -11.39 2.11 -4.89
N ARG A 72 -10.84 1.55 -5.97
CA ARG A 72 -11.66 1.03 -7.08
C ARG A 72 -12.57 -0.11 -6.65
N LEU A 73 -12.08 -1.02 -5.81
CA LEU A 73 -12.87 -2.16 -5.33
C LEU A 73 -14.07 -1.70 -4.50
N VAL A 74 -13.89 -0.71 -3.63
CA VAL A 74 -15.00 -0.10 -2.86
C VAL A 74 -16.07 0.52 -3.77
N ILE A 75 -15.67 1.14 -4.89
CA ILE A 75 -16.62 1.75 -5.85
C ILE A 75 -17.36 0.67 -6.66
N MET A 76 -16.66 -0.37 -7.10
CA MET A 76 -17.23 -1.40 -7.98
C MET A 76 -18.03 -2.46 -7.23
N TYR A 77 -17.69 -2.72 -5.97
CA TYR A 77 -18.26 -3.77 -5.12
C TYR A 77 -18.55 -3.22 -3.71
N PRO A 78 -19.57 -2.36 -3.55
CA PRO A 78 -19.91 -1.72 -2.28
C PRO A 78 -20.44 -2.70 -1.22
#